data_AF-A0A4Q2UQ27-F1
#
_entry.id   AF-A0A4Q2UQ27-F1
#
_cell.length_a   1.000
_cell.length_b   1.000
_cell.length_c   1.000
_cell.angle_alpha   90.00
_cell.angle_beta   90.00
_cell.angle_gamma   90.00
#
_symmetry.space_group_name_H-M   'P 1'
#
loop_
_entity.id
_entity.type
_entity.pdbx_description
1 polymer ?
#
loop_
_entity_poly.entity_id
_entity_poly.type
_entity_poly.pdbx_seq_one_letter_code
_entity_poly.pdbx_strand_id
1 'polypeptide(L)'
;MKKLPYLLPLLVVLHLSANAQRTEVKNVTAREYQRQFDRLVAQGYRPISVSANTLQVIDYQPGERPQLGYWGIFQKRPDTTPWAARHALSHEAYQREFNTWTRQGYMPTSINVAFMDGHTSYCVIYDKIPNPPAWVARHGIGYAEFARTNEDLLRQGYRRTITSQCQTPTGRVMAGLWVKR
;
A
#
# COMPACT_ATOMS: atom_id res chain seq x y z
N MET A 1 -6.58 -15.40 -68.98
CA MET A 1 -6.56 -16.02 -67.64
C MET A 1 -5.57 -15.24 -66.76
N LYS A 2 -6.05 -14.27 -65.97
CA LYS A 2 -5.21 -13.48 -65.05
C LYS A 2 -5.35 -14.06 -63.64
N LYS A 3 -4.22 -14.37 -62.99
CA LYS A 3 -4.14 -14.95 -61.65
C LYS A 3 -4.48 -13.89 -60.59
N LEU A 4 -5.33 -14.24 -59.64
CA LEU A 4 -5.69 -13.45 -58.46
C LEU A 4 -4.58 -13.59 -57.40
N PRO A 5 -4.05 -12.51 -56.80
CA PRO A 5 -3.13 -12.64 -55.67
C PRO A 5 -3.91 -12.82 -54.36
N TYR A 6 -3.50 -13.82 -53.59
CA TYR A 6 -3.98 -14.08 -52.23
C TYR A 6 -3.55 -12.93 -51.30
N LEU A 7 -4.51 -12.24 -50.68
CA LEU A 7 -4.26 -11.40 -49.51
C LEU A 7 -4.12 -12.29 -48.28
N LEU A 8 -2.93 -12.28 -47.65
CA LEU A 8 -2.78 -12.75 -46.27
C LEU A 8 -3.65 -11.89 -45.34
N PRO A 9 -4.40 -12.45 -44.38
CA PRO A 9 -4.97 -11.65 -43.32
C PRO A 9 -3.83 -11.18 -42.40
N LEU A 10 -3.63 -9.87 -42.36
CA LEU A 10 -2.80 -9.19 -41.38
C LEU A 10 -3.39 -9.45 -40.00
N LEU A 11 -2.82 -10.40 -39.25
CA LEU A 11 -3.14 -10.62 -37.84
C LEU A 11 -2.60 -9.43 -37.04
N VAL A 12 -3.43 -8.41 -36.85
CA VAL A 12 -3.12 -7.31 -35.93
C VAL A 12 -3.16 -7.87 -34.51
N VAL A 13 -2.00 -8.24 -33.97
CA VAL A 13 -1.85 -8.49 -32.54
C VAL A 13 -1.88 -7.12 -31.86
N LEU A 14 -3.10 -6.67 -31.55
CA LEU A 14 -3.33 -5.53 -30.67
C LEU A 14 -2.74 -5.90 -29.31
N HIS A 15 -1.52 -5.45 -29.02
CA HIS A 15 -1.06 -5.39 -27.64
C HIS A 15 -1.94 -4.36 -26.95
N LEU A 16 -3.04 -4.83 -26.35
CA LEU A 16 -3.75 -4.10 -25.31
C LEU A 16 -2.71 -3.81 -24.24
N SER A 17 -2.15 -2.60 -24.30
CA SER A 17 -1.63 -1.95 -23.11
C SER A 17 -2.81 -1.99 -22.14
N ALA A 18 -2.77 -2.90 -21.17
CA ALA A 18 -3.86 -3.06 -20.22
C ALA A 18 -4.07 -1.70 -19.56
N ASN A 19 -5.11 -0.98 -20.00
CA ASN A 19 -5.56 0.24 -19.36
C ASN A 19 -6.00 -0.18 -17.97
N ALA A 20 -5.07 -0.17 -17.02
CA ALA A 20 -5.35 -0.61 -15.67
C ALA A 20 -6.25 0.45 -15.05
N GLN A 21 -7.55 0.22 -15.16
CA GLN A 21 -8.59 1.11 -14.66
C GLN A 21 -8.32 1.36 -13.18
N ARG A 22 -8.00 2.61 -12.82
CA ARG A 22 -7.79 3.02 -11.43
C ARG A 22 -9.05 3.67 -10.90
N THR A 23 -9.29 3.48 -9.61
CA THR A 23 -10.33 4.17 -8.86
C THR A 23 -9.83 4.49 -7.47
N GLU A 24 -10.45 5.45 -6.82
CA GLU A 24 -9.97 6.01 -5.56
C GLU A 24 -11.11 6.06 -4.55
N VAL A 25 -10.79 5.67 -3.31
CA VAL A 25 -11.60 5.94 -2.13
C VAL A 25 -10.94 7.12 -1.42
N LYS A 26 -11.69 8.17 -1.10
CA LYS A 26 -11.11 9.41 -0.55
C LYS A 26 -11.88 9.90 0.66
N ASN A 27 -11.13 10.26 1.70
CA ASN A 27 -11.64 11.01 2.84
C ASN A 27 -12.86 10.37 3.50
N VAL A 28 -12.74 9.10 3.87
CA VAL A 28 -13.82 8.34 4.49
C VAL A 28 -13.42 7.82 5.86
N THR A 29 -14.39 7.57 6.73
CA THR A 29 -14.17 6.90 8.01
C THR A 29 -13.64 5.48 7.80
N ALA A 30 -13.01 4.87 8.81
CA ALA A 30 -12.55 3.48 8.73
C ALA A 30 -13.66 2.50 8.29
N ARG A 31 -14.88 2.70 8.81
CA ARG A 31 -16.05 1.86 8.50
C ARG A 31 -16.49 2.03 7.05
N GLU A 32 -16.52 3.25 6.54
CA GLU A 32 -16.87 3.52 5.14
C GLU A 32 -15.75 3.05 4.19
N TYR A 33 -14.49 3.21 4.57
CA TYR A 33 -13.36 2.65 3.83
C TYR A 33 -13.51 1.14 3.66
N GLN A 34 -13.81 0.41 4.74
CA GLN A 34 -14.02 -1.04 4.67
C GLN A 34 -15.16 -1.41 3.71
N ARG A 35 -16.30 -0.70 3.76
CA ARG A 35 -17.41 -0.93 2.83
C ARG A 35 -17.00 -0.74 1.37
N GLN A 36 -16.32 0.37 1.06
CA GLN A 36 -15.88 0.63 -0.30
C GLN A 36 -14.79 -0.33 -0.76
N PHE A 37 -13.87 -0.70 0.14
CA PHE A 37 -12.87 -1.73 -0.10
C PHE A 37 -13.53 -3.04 -0.51
N ASP A 38 -14.47 -3.54 0.28
CA ASP A 38 -15.15 -4.82 0.01
C ASP A 38 -15.88 -4.78 -1.34
N ARG A 39 -16.58 -3.68 -1.62
CA ARG A 39 -17.27 -3.44 -2.89
C ARG A 39 -16.29 -3.47 -4.07
N LEU A 40 -15.16 -2.77 -3.97
CA LEU A 40 -14.17 -2.68 -5.04
C LEU A 40 -13.48 -4.02 -5.27
N VAL A 41 -13.15 -4.75 -4.20
CA VAL A 41 -12.58 -6.10 -4.28
C VAL A 41 -13.54 -7.07 -4.98
N ALA A 42 -14.83 -7.03 -4.65
CA ALA A 42 -15.85 -7.82 -5.35
C ALA A 42 -15.97 -7.50 -6.85
N GLN A 43 -15.56 -6.29 -7.27
CA GLN A 43 -15.55 -5.85 -8.67
C GLN A 43 -14.22 -6.15 -9.40
N GLY A 44 -13.29 -6.87 -8.74
CA GLY A 44 -11.98 -7.21 -9.31
C GLY A 44 -10.95 -6.08 -9.22
N TYR A 45 -11.20 -5.07 -8.39
CA TYR A 45 -10.18 -4.08 -8.05
C TYR A 45 -9.36 -4.56 -6.85
N ARG A 46 -8.10 -4.10 -6.80
CA ARG A 46 -7.18 -4.39 -5.73
C ARG A 46 -6.54 -3.10 -5.22
N PRO A 47 -6.39 -2.90 -3.90
CA PRO A 47 -5.67 -1.75 -3.38
C PRO A 47 -4.19 -1.85 -3.77
N ILE A 48 -3.61 -0.73 -4.18
CA ILE A 48 -2.17 -0.57 -4.42
C ILE A 48 -1.53 0.44 -3.46
N SER A 49 -2.36 1.25 -2.80
CA SER A 49 -1.97 2.11 -1.70
C SER A 49 -3.17 2.31 -0.77
N VAL A 50 -2.90 2.31 0.53
CA VAL A 50 -3.86 2.72 1.56
C VAL A 50 -3.13 3.68 2.50
N SER A 51 -3.73 4.83 2.76
CA SER A 51 -3.18 5.82 3.69
C SER A 51 -4.23 6.30 4.67
N ALA A 52 -3.77 6.58 5.88
CA ALA A 52 -4.52 7.26 6.91
C ALA A 52 -3.99 8.69 7.08
N ASN A 53 -4.90 9.63 7.36
CA ASN A 53 -4.58 11.00 7.77
C ASN A 53 -5.79 11.58 8.53
N THR A 54 -5.71 12.80 9.03
CA THR A 54 -6.86 13.49 9.61
C THR A 54 -8.03 13.53 8.62
N LEU A 55 -9.18 13.02 9.04
CA LEU A 55 -10.43 13.09 8.29
C LEU A 55 -10.80 14.56 8.08
N GLN A 56 -10.95 14.93 6.82
CA GLN A 56 -11.36 16.28 6.45
C GLN A 56 -12.88 16.37 6.61
N VAL A 57 -13.31 17.19 7.58
CA VAL A 57 -14.70 17.54 7.80
C VAL A 57 -14.82 19.04 7.58
N ILE A 58 -15.83 19.46 6.82
CA ILE A 58 -16.19 20.87 6.68
C ILE A 58 -17.15 21.18 7.83
N ASP A 59 -16.87 22.25 8.57
CA ASP A 59 -17.68 22.73 9.71
C ASP A 59 -17.81 21.73 10.87
N TYR A 60 -16.68 21.43 11.52
CA TYR A 60 -16.65 20.70 12.80
C TYR A 60 -17.65 21.33 13.78
N GLN A 61 -18.57 20.52 14.30
CA GLN A 61 -19.52 20.96 15.30
C GLN A 61 -18.85 21.09 16.67
N PRO A 62 -19.33 21.99 17.55
CA PRO A 62 -18.80 22.09 18.91
C PRO A 62 -18.81 20.73 19.63
N GLY A 63 -17.64 20.28 20.09
CA GLY A 63 -17.46 19.00 20.77
C GLY A 63 -17.03 17.84 19.88
N GLU A 64 -17.04 17.99 18.56
CA GLU A 64 -16.44 17.01 17.66
C GLU A 64 -14.91 17.05 17.75
N ARG A 65 -14.29 15.88 17.70
CA ARG A 65 -12.83 15.73 17.72
C ARG A 65 -12.34 15.27 16.35
N PRO A 66 -11.13 15.68 15.95
CA PRO A 66 -10.48 15.10 14.78
C PRO A 66 -10.43 13.58 14.89
N GLN A 67 -10.68 12.92 13.76
CA GLN A 67 -10.58 11.47 13.67
C GLN A 67 -9.75 11.07 12.46
N LEU A 68 -9.27 9.83 12.41
CA LEU A 68 -8.60 9.32 11.23
C LEU A 68 -9.59 9.08 10.08
N GLY A 69 -9.24 9.60 8.91
CA GLY A 69 -9.81 9.27 7.62
C GLY A 69 -8.86 8.39 6.82
N TYR A 70 -9.42 7.71 5.82
CA TYR A 70 -8.70 6.76 4.98
C TYR A 70 -8.87 7.11 3.50
N TRP A 71 -7.77 6.92 2.77
CA TRP A 71 -7.69 7.02 1.31
C TRP A 71 -7.14 5.72 0.76
N GLY A 72 -7.64 5.31 -0.39
CA GLY A 72 -7.14 4.13 -1.09
C GLY A 72 -7.07 4.37 -2.58
N ILE A 73 -5.96 3.95 -3.20
CA ILE A 73 -5.85 3.86 -4.64
C ILE A 73 -6.02 2.39 -5.00
N PHE A 74 -6.97 2.11 -5.87
CA PHE A 74 -7.31 0.78 -6.33
C PHE A 74 -7.06 0.68 -7.82
N GLN A 75 -6.62 -0.49 -8.25
CA GLN A 75 -6.34 -0.79 -9.65
C GLN A 75 -7.07 -2.08 -10.00
N LYS A 76 -7.77 -2.09 -11.13
CA LYS A 76 -8.30 -3.33 -11.69
C LYS A 76 -7.12 -4.17 -12.14
N ARG A 77 -6.93 -5.32 -11.52
CA ARG A 77 -5.78 -6.20 -11.80
C ARG A 77 -6.30 -7.57 -12.22
N PRO A 78 -5.91 -8.06 -13.40
CA PRO A 78 -6.14 -9.45 -13.78
C PRO A 78 -5.16 -10.41 -13.09
N ASP A 79 -4.17 -9.90 -12.32
CA ASP A 79 -3.16 -10.74 -11.67
C ASP A 79 -3.75 -11.63 -10.58
N THR A 80 -3.22 -12.85 -10.46
CA THR A 80 -3.63 -13.86 -9.49
C THR A 80 -2.77 -13.87 -8.23
N THR A 81 -1.85 -12.89 -8.09
CA THR A 81 -0.91 -12.84 -6.97
C THR A 81 -1.70 -12.73 -5.66
N PRO A 82 -1.58 -13.72 -4.74
CA PRO A 82 -2.28 -13.66 -3.47
C PRO A 82 -1.86 -12.42 -2.67
N TRP A 83 -2.81 -11.78 -2.02
CA TRP A 83 -2.58 -10.52 -1.33
C TRP A 83 -3.42 -10.40 -0.06
N ALA A 84 -2.99 -9.50 0.82
CA ALA A 84 -3.75 -9.08 1.99
C ALA A 84 -3.59 -7.58 2.20
N ALA A 85 -4.62 -6.91 2.70
CA ALA A 85 -4.53 -5.51 3.10
C ALA A 85 -5.20 -5.29 4.45
N ARG A 86 -4.67 -4.36 5.24
CA ARG A 86 -5.17 -3.97 6.57
C ARG A 86 -5.05 -2.47 6.74
N HIS A 87 -5.96 -1.90 7.53
CA HIS A 87 -5.99 -0.49 7.91
C HIS A 87 -6.45 -0.37 9.36
N ALA A 88 -6.35 0.83 9.93
CA ALA A 88 -6.75 1.12 11.31
C ALA A 88 -6.04 0.26 12.37
N LEU A 89 -4.78 -0.12 12.12
CA LEU A 89 -4.02 -0.96 13.04
C LEU A 89 -3.26 -0.12 14.08
N SER A 90 -3.37 -0.45 15.37
CA SER A 90 -2.41 0.02 16.37
C SER A 90 -1.00 -0.48 16.06
N HIS A 91 0.02 0.05 16.73
CA HIS A 91 1.39 -0.44 16.60
C HIS A 91 1.50 -1.95 16.87
N GLU A 92 0.88 -2.43 17.94
CA GLU A 92 0.91 -3.84 18.35
C GLU A 92 0.11 -4.72 17.38
N ALA A 93 -1.04 -4.22 16.91
CA ALA A 93 -1.85 -4.92 15.92
C ALA A 93 -1.10 -5.04 14.58
N TYR A 94 -0.43 -3.97 14.16
CA TYR A 94 0.43 -3.97 12.99
C TYR A 94 1.56 -5.00 13.14
N GLN A 95 2.24 -5.05 14.28
CA GLN A 95 3.31 -6.03 14.50
C GLN A 95 2.80 -7.47 14.40
N ARG A 96 1.61 -7.77 14.94
CA ARG A 96 0.99 -9.10 14.85
C ARG A 96 0.63 -9.47 13.40
N GLU A 97 0.02 -8.56 12.66
CA GLU A 97 -0.30 -8.75 11.24
C GLU A 97 0.98 -8.95 10.41
N PHE A 98 2.00 -8.11 10.63
CA PHE A 98 3.30 -8.21 9.97
C PHE A 98 3.94 -9.58 10.19
N ASN A 99 4.03 -10.02 11.45
CA ASN A 99 4.58 -11.33 11.78
C ASN A 99 3.76 -12.46 11.16
N THR A 100 2.43 -12.32 11.09
CA THR A 100 1.53 -13.33 10.54
C THR A 100 1.71 -13.50 9.04
N TRP A 101 1.72 -12.40 8.28
CA TRP A 101 1.83 -12.45 6.82
C TRP A 101 3.23 -12.82 6.35
N THR A 102 4.27 -12.30 7.00
CA THR A 102 5.66 -12.60 6.64
C THR A 102 6.03 -14.06 6.90
N ARG A 103 5.53 -14.66 7.98
CA ARG A 103 5.64 -16.13 8.21
C ARG A 103 4.95 -16.97 7.14
N GLN A 104 3.95 -16.43 6.47
CA GLN A 104 3.25 -17.08 5.35
C GLN A 104 3.89 -16.80 3.98
N GLY A 105 5.05 -16.13 3.96
CA GLY A 105 5.80 -15.80 2.75
C GLY A 105 5.30 -14.57 2.02
N TYR A 106 4.46 -13.74 2.64
CA TYR A 106 4.06 -12.46 2.07
C TYR A 106 5.06 -11.36 2.41
N MET A 107 5.22 -10.42 1.49
CA MET A 107 6.07 -9.24 1.65
C MET A 107 5.20 -7.97 1.67
N PRO A 108 5.44 -7.00 2.58
CA PRO A 108 4.77 -5.71 2.51
C PRO A 108 5.13 -4.99 1.20
N THR A 109 4.14 -4.44 0.52
CA THR A 109 4.30 -3.66 -0.72
C THR A 109 3.77 -2.24 -0.62
N SER A 110 3.02 -1.94 0.43
CA SER A 110 2.65 -0.59 0.83
C SER A 110 2.58 -0.53 2.35
N ILE A 111 3.11 0.53 2.95
CA ILE A 111 3.00 0.81 4.38
C ILE A 111 2.73 2.30 4.54
N ASN A 112 1.73 2.65 5.33
CA ASN A 112 1.50 4.00 5.79
C ASN A 112 1.42 4.02 7.32
N VAL A 113 2.00 5.05 7.94
CA VAL A 113 1.83 5.35 9.36
C VAL A 113 1.26 6.77 9.52
N ALA A 114 0.25 6.89 10.36
CA ALA A 114 -0.38 8.15 10.76
C ALA A 114 -0.32 8.30 12.28
N PHE A 115 -0.53 9.52 12.77
CA PHE A 115 -0.62 9.81 14.21
C PHE A 115 -1.85 10.67 14.47
N MET A 116 -2.63 10.28 15.48
CA MET A 116 -3.82 11.01 15.93
C MET A 116 -4.02 10.73 17.41
N ASP A 117 -4.36 11.76 18.18
CA ASP A 117 -4.76 11.63 19.60
C ASP A 117 -3.81 10.78 20.47
N GLY A 118 -2.49 10.93 20.28
CA GLY A 118 -1.50 10.19 21.08
C GLY A 118 -1.18 8.77 20.56
N HIS A 119 -1.85 8.32 19.50
CA HIS A 119 -1.71 6.96 18.98
C HIS A 119 -1.26 6.95 17.51
N THR A 120 -0.37 6.03 17.19
CA THR A 120 -0.03 5.72 15.78
C THR A 120 -1.03 4.72 15.20
N SER A 121 -1.43 4.93 13.95
CA SER A 121 -2.26 4.01 13.17
C SER A 121 -1.55 3.62 11.89
N TYR A 122 -1.60 2.34 11.53
CA TYR A 122 -0.94 1.81 10.35
C TYR A 122 -1.94 1.27 9.32
N CYS A 123 -1.58 1.46 8.05
CA CYS A 123 -2.15 0.75 6.90
C CYS A 123 -1.05 -0.05 6.22
N VAL A 124 -1.38 -1.22 5.70
CA VAL A 124 -0.41 -2.10 5.03
C VAL A 124 -1.07 -2.95 3.96
N ILE A 125 -0.34 -3.14 2.86
CA ILE A 125 -0.66 -4.11 1.82
C ILE A 125 0.49 -5.12 1.75
N TYR A 126 0.13 -6.38 1.63
CA TYR A 126 1.03 -7.51 1.48
C TYR A 126 0.78 -8.22 0.15
N ASP A 127 1.85 -8.62 -0.52
CA ASP A 127 1.84 -9.48 -1.70
C ASP A 127 2.61 -10.76 -1.44
N LYS A 128 2.09 -11.90 -1.89
CA LYS A 128 2.86 -13.14 -1.96
C LYS A 128 3.65 -13.19 -3.27
N ILE A 129 4.66 -12.33 -3.37
CA ILE A 129 5.50 -12.18 -4.56
C ILE A 129 6.24 -13.51 -4.81
N PRO A 130 6.15 -14.11 -6.02
CA PRO A 130 6.98 -15.25 -6.38
C PRO A 130 8.46 -14.87 -6.38
N ASN A 131 9.30 -15.65 -5.68
CA ASN A 131 10.74 -15.42 -5.56
C ASN A 131 11.08 -13.97 -5.15
N PRO A 132 10.62 -13.51 -3.96
CA PRO A 132 10.83 -12.14 -3.56
C PRO A 132 12.35 -11.88 -3.40
N PRO A 133 12.84 -10.70 -3.81
CA PRO A 133 14.22 -10.31 -3.50
C PRO A 133 14.44 -10.28 -1.99
N ALA A 134 15.68 -10.42 -1.52
CA ALA A 134 15.97 -10.25 -0.10
C ALA A 134 15.51 -8.86 0.37
N TRP A 135 14.79 -8.79 1.49
CA TRP A 135 14.20 -7.53 1.96
C TRP A 135 14.34 -7.38 3.47
N VAL A 136 14.33 -6.13 3.93
CA VAL A 136 14.34 -5.74 5.35
C VAL A 136 13.24 -4.71 5.54
N ALA A 137 12.45 -4.83 6.61
CA ALA A 137 11.48 -3.81 7.01
C ALA A 137 11.72 -3.37 8.45
N ARG A 138 11.47 -2.08 8.72
CA ARG A 138 11.47 -1.48 10.05
C ARG A 138 10.30 -0.51 10.16
N HIS A 139 9.66 -0.44 11.32
CA HIS A 139 8.45 0.35 11.56
C HIS A 139 8.34 0.69 13.04
N GLY A 140 7.76 1.85 13.34
CA GLY A 140 7.68 2.32 14.72
C GLY A 140 8.98 2.90 15.26
N ILE A 141 9.97 3.13 14.39
CA ILE A 141 11.30 3.62 14.78
C ILE A 141 11.39 5.14 14.61
N GLY A 142 12.24 5.76 15.43
CA GLY A 142 12.51 7.20 15.33
C GLY A 142 13.34 7.56 14.10
N TYR A 143 13.37 8.85 13.73
CA TYR A 143 14.10 9.34 12.56
C TYR A 143 15.61 8.99 12.59
N ALA A 144 16.28 9.16 13.73
CA ALA A 144 17.71 8.90 13.84
C ALA A 144 18.06 7.41 13.62
N GLU A 145 17.23 6.49 14.13
CA GLU A 145 17.39 5.06 13.89
C GLU A 145 17.09 4.70 12.44
N PHE A 146 16.06 5.31 11.85
CA PHE A 146 15.72 5.13 10.44
C PHE A 146 16.86 5.57 9.52
N ALA A 147 17.48 6.71 9.80
CA ALA A 147 18.62 7.23 9.05
C ALA A 147 19.81 6.27 9.08
N ARG A 148 20.21 5.80 10.28
CA ARG A 148 21.28 4.81 10.45
C ARG A 148 20.98 3.50 9.73
N THR A 149 19.77 2.95 9.93
CA THR A 149 19.30 1.73 9.25
C THR A 149 19.41 1.88 7.74
N ASN A 150 18.99 3.03 7.21
CA ASN A 150 19.04 3.30 5.78
C ASN A 150 20.48 3.33 5.26
N GLU A 151 21.39 4.03 5.93
CA GLU A 151 22.81 4.08 5.56
C GLU A 151 23.46 2.69 5.58
N ASP A 152 23.20 1.92 6.64
CA ASP A 152 23.73 0.55 6.77
C ASP A 152 23.23 -0.37 5.67
N LEU A 153 21.93 -0.33 5.36
CA LEU A 153 21.34 -1.17 4.33
C LEU A 153 21.78 -0.74 2.92
N LEU A 154 21.97 0.56 2.66
CA LEU A 154 22.54 1.04 1.41
C LEU A 154 23.96 0.49 1.17
N ARG A 155 24.82 0.48 2.21
CA ARG A 155 26.16 -0.12 2.16
C ARG A 155 26.14 -1.63 1.89
N GLN A 156 25.06 -2.31 2.28
CA GLN A 156 24.85 -3.74 2.06
C GLN A 156 24.18 -4.08 0.70
N GLY A 157 24.01 -3.08 -0.19
CA GLY A 157 23.42 -3.28 -1.51
C GLY A 157 21.89 -3.23 -1.55
N TYR A 158 21.24 -2.87 -0.45
CA TYR A 158 19.79 -2.64 -0.47
C TYR A 158 19.44 -1.28 -1.05
N ARG A 159 18.19 -1.12 -1.48
CA ARG A 159 17.55 0.14 -1.86
C ARG A 159 16.24 0.30 -1.13
N ARG A 160 15.99 1.49 -0.60
CA ARG A 160 14.73 1.83 0.04
C ARG A 160 13.61 1.93 -1.00
N THR A 161 12.54 1.18 -0.82
CA THR A 161 11.40 1.15 -1.75
C THR A 161 10.12 1.67 -1.10
N ILE A 162 9.99 1.56 0.22
CA ILE A 162 8.88 2.13 0.99
C ILE A 162 9.44 3.09 2.04
N THR A 163 8.79 4.24 2.21
CA THR A 163 9.01 5.14 3.33
C THR A 163 7.70 5.80 3.70
N SER A 164 7.36 5.75 4.98
CA SER A 164 6.24 6.48 5.55
C SER A 164 6.66 7.08 6.87
N GLN A 165 6.07 8.23 7.21
CA GLN A 165 6.33 8.91 8.46
C GLN A 165 5.10 9.66 8.94
N CYS A 166 5.00 9.83 10.25
CA CYS A 166 4.09 10.78 10.87
C CYS A 166 4.83 11.60 11.93
N GLN A 167 4.32 12.81 12.18
CA GLN A 167 4.81 13.67 13.25
C GLN A 167 4.04 13.35 14.55
N THR A 168 4.77 13.24 15.64
CA THR A 168 4.27 13.09 17.01
C THR A 168 4.82 14.22 17.88
N PRO A 169 4.31 14.45 19.11
CA PRO A 169 4.84 15.47 20.01
C PRO A 169 6.33 15.30 20.34
N THR A 170 6.82 14.06 20.34
CA THR A 170 8.21 13.72 20.72
C THR A 170 9.14 13.49 19.53
N GLY A 171 8.66 13.70 18.30
CA GLY A 171 9.45 13.51 17.09
C GLY A 171 8.70 12.74 16.01
N ARG A 172 9.44 12.16 15.06
CA ARG A 172 8.84 11.39 13.95
C ARG A 172 8.83 9.91 14.25
N VAL A 173 7.74 9.26 13.90
CA VAL A 173 7.68 7.80 13.78
C VAL A 173 7.79 7.45 12.30
N MET A 174 8.69 6.53 11.99
CA MET A 174 9.03 6.12 10.64
C MET A 174 8.68 4.65 10.40
N ALA A 175 8.33 4.34 9.16
CA ALA A 175 8.27 2.99 8.61
C ALA A 175 8.99 2.93 7.25
N GLY A 176 9.67 1.84 6.99
CA GLY A 176 10.42 1.64 5.76
C GLY A 176 10.59 0.19 5.38
N LEU A 177 10.78 -0.02 4.09
CA LEU A 177 11.16 -1.30 3.51
C LEU A 177 12.29 -1.08 2.52
N TRP A 178 13.28 -1.95 2.61
CA TRP A 178 14.47 -1.97 1.77
C TRP A 178 14.56 -3.32 1.08
N VAL A 179 14.91 -3.29 -0.19
CA VAL A 179 15.01 -4.47 -1.06
C VAL A 179 16.42 -4.55 -1.61
N LYS A 180 17.03 -5.73 -1.58
CA LYS A 180 18.34 -5.99 -2.16
C LYS A 180 18.25 -5.95 -3.68
N ARG A 181 19.16 -5.21 -4.30
CA ARG A 181 19.29 -5.12 -5.76
C ARG A 181 20.65 -5.61 -6.22
#